data_AF-A0A9X6VCX0-F1
#
_entry.id   AF-A0A9X6VCX0-F1
#
_cell.length_a   1.000
_cell.length_b   1.000
_cell.length_c   1.000
_cell.angle_alpha   90.00
_cell.angle_beta   90.00
_cell.angle_gamma   90.00
#
_symmetry.space_group_name_H-M   'P 1'
#
loop_
_entity.id
_entity.type
_entity.pdbx_description
1 polymer ?
#
loop_
_entity_poly.entity_id
_entity_poly.type
_entity_poly.pdbx_seq_one_letter_code
_entity_poly.pdbx_strand_id
1 'polypeptide(L)' 'MVQELEKKLKEILFCKKCLKETISLWSHETIEYVKGDKQFMYFAISSENKPSVFYRVDDDMDTFKLENGEWKYIATI' A
#
# COMPACT_ATOMS: atom_id res chain seq x y z
N MET A 1 3.21 22.36 -8.55
CA MET A 1 2.65 21.49 -9.61
C MET A 1 3.60 20.35 -10.01
N VAL A 2 4.69 20.55 -10.76
CA VAL A 2 5.59 19.43 -11.17
C VAL A 2 6.32 18.81 -9.97
N GLN A 3 6.86 19.65 -9.08
CA GLN A 3 7.59 19.20 -7.90
C GLN A 3 6.73 18.40 -6.89
N GLU A 4 5.45 18.76 -6.75
CA GLU A 4 4.51 18.05 -5.86
C GLU A 4 4.14 16.67 -6.40
N LEU A 5 3.97 16.56 -7.73
CA LEU A 5 3.72 15.28 -8.39
C LEU A 5 4.92 14.35 -8.25
N GLU A 6 6.14 14.86 -8.46
CA GLU A 6 7.38 14.10 -8.27
C GLU A 6 7.56 13.63 -6.83
N LYS A 7 7.28 14.49 -5.85
CA LYS A 7 7.33 14.14 -4.43
C LYS A 7 6.36 13.00 -4.13
N LYS A 8 5.10 13.14 -4.54
CA LYS A 8 4.07 12.12 -4.33
C LYS A 8 4.41 10.80 -5.02
N LEU A 9 4.97 10.84 -6.23
CA LEU A 9 5.41 9.63 -6.91
C LEU A 9 6.53 8.92 -6.14
N LYS A 10 7.50 9.67 -5.60
CA LYS A 10 8.56 9.11 -4.76
C LYS A 10 8.02 8.44 -3.50
N GLU A 11 7.06 9.07 -2.84
CA GLU A 11 6.38 8.51 -1.65
C GLU A 11 5.64 7.21 -2.00
N ILE A 12 4.86 7.20 -3.09
CA ILE A 12 4.15 5.99 -3.55
C ILE A 12 5.13 4.85 -3.85
N LEU A 13 6.22 5.14 -4.57
CA LEU A 13 7.24 4.14 -4.89
C LEU A 13 7.97 3.62 -3.64
N PHE A 14 8.22 4.49 -2.67
CA PHE A 14 8.81 4.13 -1.40
C PHE A 14 7.90 3.17 -0.62
N CYS A 15 6.63 3.53 -0.39
CA CYS A 15 5.68 2.66 0.30
C CYS A 15 5.49 1.33 -0.43
N LYS A 16 5.41 1.34 -1.77
CA LYS A 16 5.32 0.10 -2.56
C LYS A 16 6.52 -0.83 -2.32
N LYS A 17 7.72 -0.28 -2.19
CA LYS A 17 8.92 -1.06 -1.88
C LYS A 17 8.86 -1.63 -0.46
N CYS A 18 8.58 -0.80 0.54
CA CYS A 18 8.53 -1.24 1.94
C CYS A 18 7.42 -2.27 2.20
N LEU A 19 6.25 -2.09 1.59
CA LEU A 19 5.16 -3.08 1.64
C LEU A 19 5.60 -4.43 1.08
N LYS A 20 6.31 -4.43 -0.06
CA LYS A 20 6.80 -5.67 -0.68
C LYS A 20 7.78 -6.41 0.23
N GLU A 21 8.67 -5.67 0.89
CA GLU A 21 9.67 -6.23 1.81
C GLU A 21 9.01 -6.73 3.11
N THR A 22 8.02 -6.01 3.63
CA THR A 22 7.35 -6.34 4.90
C THR A 22 6.38 -7.52 4.76
N ILE A 23 5.59 -7.55 3.68
CA ILE A 23 4.49 -8.52 3.52
C ILE A 23 4.98 -9.87 2.94
N SER A 24 6.28 -9.99 2.61
CA SER A 24 6.88 -11.22 2.05
C SER A 24 6.05 -11.79 0.89
N LEU A 25 5.88 -10.97 -0.15
CA LEU A 25 5.04 -11.32 -1.28
C LEU A 25 5.58 -12.50 -2.07
N TRP A 26 4.67 -13.33 -2.56
CA TRP A 26 4.98 -14.44 -3.43
C TRP A 26 5.31 -13.89 -4.83
N SER A 27 6.10 -14.62 -5.63
CA SER A 27 6.60 -14.15 -6.92
C SER A 27 5.52 -13.74 -7.94
N HIS A 28 4.28 -14.20 -7.75
CA HIS A 28 3.14 -13.94 -8.62
C HIS A 28 2.18 -12.88 -8.06
N GLU A 29 2.53 -12.21 -6.95
CA GLU A 29 1.74 -11.15 -6.34
C GLU A 29 2.25 -9.77 -6.79
N THR A 30 1.33 -8.88 -7.14
CA THR A 30 1.63 -7.51 -7.58
C THR A 30 1.02 -6.48 -6.64
N ILE A 31 1.82 -5.49 -6.22
CA ILE A 31 1.33 -4.32 -5.48
C ILE A 31 0.96 -3.22 -6.46
N GLU A 32 -0.25 -2.71 -6.34
CA GLU A 32 -0.79 -1.62 -7.14
C GLU A 32 -1.17 -0.45 -6.21
N TYR A 33 -0.82 0.77 -6.62
CA TYR A 33 -1.34 1.97 -5.97
C TYR A 33 -2.77 2.20 -6.49
N VAL A 34 -3.72 2.34 -5.58
CA VAL A 34 -5.14 2.51 -5.90
C VAL A 34 -5.50 3.99 -5.93
N LYS A 35 -5.25 4.68 -4.80
CA LYS A 35 -5.56 6.10 -4.61
C LYS A 35 -4.85 6.62 -3.37
N GLY A 36 -4.91 7.92 -3.16
CA GLY A 36 -4.51 8.56 -1.92
C GLY A 36 -5.51 9.66 -1.56
N ASP A 37 -5.79 9.81 -0.28
CA ASP A 37 -6.58 10.91 0.26
C ASP A 37 -5.72 11.79 1.20
N LYS A 38 -6.33 12.53 2.13
CA LYS A 38 -5.60 13.42 3.04
C LYS A 38 -4.83 12.69 4.14
N GLN A 39 -5.21 11.46 4.46
CA GLN A 39 -4.64 10.70 5.59
C GLN A 39 -3.98 9.41 5.15
N PHE A 40 -4.37 8.86 4.00
CA PHE A 40 -3.93 7.53 3.62
C PHE A 40 -3.56 7.40 2.14
N MET A 41 -2.55 6.59 1.88
CA MET A 41 -2.29 5.96 0.59
C MET A 41 -2.84 4.53 0.58
N TYR A 42 -3.58 4.17 -0.46
CA TYR A 42 -4.22 2.87 -0.59
C TYR A 42 -3.52 2.03 -1.64
N PHE A 43 -3.28 0.77 -1.29
CA PHE A 43 -2.63 -0.22 -2.13
C PHE A 43 -3.49 -1.48 -2.24
N ALA A 44 -3.43 -2.15 -3.39
CA ALA A 44 -4.00 -3.47 -3.60
C ALA A 44 -2.87 -4.45 -3.86
N ILE A 45 -2.97 -5.64 -3.26
CA ILE A 45 -2.11 -6.77 -3.55
C ILE A 45 -2.96 -7.79 -4.29
N SER A 46 -2.67 -7.95 -5.58
CA SER A 46 -3.41 -8.79 -6.50
C SER A 46 -2.62 -10.05 -6.83
N SER A 47 -3.33 -11.17 -6.99
CA SER A 47 -2.79 -12.48 -7.37
C SER A 47 -3.75 -13.10 -8.37
N GLU A 48 -3.25 -13.87 -9.34
CA GLU A 48 -4.08 -14.50 -10.38
C GLU A 48 -5.18 -15.41 -9.81
N ASN A 49 -4.93 -16.03 -8.65
CA ASN A 49 -5.79 -17.09 -8.10
C ASN A 49 -6.37 -16.76 -6.72
N LYS A 50 -6.24 -15.51 -6.25
CA LYS A 50 -6.76 -15.09 -4.93
C LYS A 50 -7.44 -13.72 -5.04
N PRO A 51 -8.47 -13.46 -4.23
CA PRO A 51 -9.05 -12.12 -4.11
C PRO A 51 -7.97 -11.10 -3.74
N SER A 52 -8.05 -9.90 -4.33
CA SER A 52 -7.16 -8.79 -3.97
C SER A 52 -7.30 -8.45 -2.50
N VAL A 53 -6.15 -8.22 -1.85
CA VAL A 53 -6.08 -7.75 -0.46
C VAL A 53 -5.75 -6.27 -0.48
N PHE A 54 -6.50 -5.48 0.28
CA PHE A 54 -6.32 -4.03 0.32
C PHE A 54 -5.55 -3.60 1.56
N TYR A 55 -4.68 -2.62 1.36
CA TYR A 55 -3.87 -2.00 2.40
C TYR A 55 -4.05 -0.48 2.35
N ARG A 56 -3.90 0.17 3.50
CA ARG A 56 -3.72 1.62 3.58
C ARG A 56 -2.51 1.92 4.46
N VAL A 57 -1.78 2.98 4.11
CA VAL A 57 -0.59 3.47 4.82
C VAL A 57 -0.85 4.92 5.16
N ASP A 58 -0.70 5.31 6.42
CA ASP A 58 -0.80 6.71 6.84
C ASP A 58 0.53 7.46 6.79
N ASP A 59 0.52 8.72 7.22
CA ASP A 59 1.69 9.60 7.20
C ASP A 59 2.80 9.15 8.15
N ASP A 60 2.46 8.37 9.19
CA ASP A 60 3.41 7.77 10.14
C ASP A 60 3.93 6.40 9.66
N MET A 61 3.57 6.00 8.43
CA MET A 61 3.85 4.71 7.81
C MET A 61 3.18 3.52 8.50
N ASP A 62 2.16 3.76 9.33
CA ASP A 62 1.36 2.68 9.89
C ASP A 62 0.49 2.07 8.78
N THR A 63 0.67 0.76 8.63
CA THR A 63 0.04 -0.03 7.59
C THR A 63 -1.10 -0.84 8.17
N PHE A 64 -2.27 -0.70 7.53
CA PHE A 64 -3.48 -1.41 7.88
C PHE A 64 -3.94 -2.27 6.71
N LYS A 65 -4.41 -3.49 7.00
CA LYS A 65 -5.03 -4.39 6.03
C LYS A 65 -6.55 -4.37 6.20
N LEU A 66 -7.28 -4.43 5.08
CA LEU A 66 -8.72 -4.57 5.10
C LEU A 66 -9.10 -6.05 5.34
N GLU A 67 -9.75 -6.33 6.45
CA GLU A 67 -10.26 -7.65 6.82
C GLU A 67 -11.69 -7.55 7.31
N ASN A 68 -12.61 -8.31 6.71
CA ASN A 68 -14.03 -8.35 7.08
C ASN A 68 -14.70 -6.95 7.15
N GLY A 69 -14.29 -6.03 6.28
CA GLY A 69 -14.82 -4.66 6.23
C GLY A 69 -14.17 -3.69 7.21
N GLU A 70 -13.19 -4.13 7.99
CA GLU A 70 -12.47 -3.31 8.98
C GLU A 70 -10.98 -3.19 8.63
N TRP A 71 -10.39 -2.04 8.97
CA TRP A 71 -8.95 -1.82 8.83
C TRP A 71 -8.23 -2.30 10.09
N LYS A 72 -7.44 -3.35 9.96
CA LYS A 72 -6.63 -3.91 11.04
C LYS A 72 -5.19 -3.48 10.88
N TYR A 73 -4.60 -2.94 11.95
CA TYR A 73 -3.17 -2.62 11.99
C TYR A 73 -2.34 -3.90 11.77
N ILE A 74 -1.29 -3.79 10.96
CA ILE A 74 -0.39 -4.90 10.66
C ILE A 74 1.03 -4.58 11.13
N ALA A 75 1.58 -3.45 10.69
CA ALA A 75 2.96 -3.05 10.96
C ALA A 75 3.18 -1.58 10.58
N THR A 76 4.27 -0.99 11.07
CA THR A 76 4.87 0.23 10.53
C THR A 76 5.93 -0.16 9.49
N ILE A 77 5.98 0.52 8.34
CA ILE A 77 6.86 0.19 7.19
C ILE A 77 7.88 1.27 6.83
#